data_AF-A0A6P3GPS6-F1
#
_entry.id   AF-A0A6P3GPS6-F1
#
_cell.length_a   1.000
_cell.length_b   1.000
_cell.length_c   1.000
_cell.angle_alpha   90.00
_cell.angle_beta   90.00
_cell.angle_gamma   90.00
#
_symmetry.space_group_name_H-M   'P 1'
#
loop_
_entity.id
_entity.type
_entity.pdbx_description
1 polymer ?
#
loop_
_entity_poly.entity_id
_entity_poly.type
_entity_poly.pdbx_seq_one_letter_code
_entity_poly.pdbx_strand_id
1 'polypeptide(L)'
;MDPECARLLPALCDVLADPRQPVADDTCLEKLLDWFKAVTEAGSSLLLLQDHPCLVELLFHVLKPQDLSSRILSFALRLAGIFAAQENCFQYLQQGELLPGLFREPGPLGAAAWAAPSVRSGWIQGLHSLAQHPSALRFLADSGAVDTIFSLQGDPSLFVASAAGQLLVRVLDLALCGPVEGRISLQAWDWPACARKIVCHLEDCLRSEATPRVTQALHVLTTAFGHCHGLWTQGLWVQLSPLVARLLEKDPVPAPHALVDLLLSVARSSMLSSDPGLWETAAQTLSHLSPTQAGPLAAGILKLQDCPQALRIQAFGVLLQPLAFVLEATAQAPGMPGRLSGKGGRVQEGRTLGS
;
A
#
# COMPACT_ATOMS: atom_id res chain seq x y z
N MET A 1 14.50 -24.87 -17.69
CA MET A 1 13.54 -25.71 -16.93
C MET A 1 14.08 -27.13 -16.86
N ASP A 2 13.86 -27.83 -15.76
CA ASP A 2 14.23 -29.25 -15.64
C ASP A 2 13.38 -30.13 -16.60
N PRO A 3 13.99 -31.06 -17.36
CA PRO A 3 13.26 -31.88 -18.34
C PRO A 3 12.22 -32.82 -17.73
N GLU A 4 12.30 -33.20 -16.45
CA GLU A 4 11.27 -34.03 -15.83
C GLU A 4 10.03 -33.19 -15.53
N CYS A 5 10.21 -31.98 -14.98
CA CYS A 5 9.13 -31.02 -14.81
C CYS A 5 8.44 -30.69 -16.14
N ALA A 6 9.22 -30.52 -17.21
CA ALA A 6 8.71 -30.23 -18.55
C ALA A 6 7.71 -31.28 -19.06
N ARG A 7 7.98 -32.57 -18.77
CA ARG A 7 7.12 -33.69 -19.18
C ARG A 7 5.82 -33.77 -18.39
N LEU A 8 5.79 -33.22 -17.18
CA LEU A 8 4.60 -33.22 -16.31
C LEU A 8 3.65 -32.06 -16.59
N LEU A 9 4.12 -31.00 -17.28
CA LEU A 9 3.33 -29.80 -17.55
C LEU A 9 1.98 -30.08 -18.24
N PRO A 10 1.88 -30.92 -19.29
CA PRO A 10 0.60 -31.19 -19.93
C PRO A 10 -0.42 -31.81 -18.96
N ALA A 11 -0.01 -32.85 -18.22
CA ALA A 11 -0.87 -33.52 -17.25
C ALA A 11 -1.28 -32.57 -16.10
N LEU A 12 -0.38 -31.68 -15.66
CA LEU A 12 -0.70 -30.64 -14.69
C LEU A 12 -1.75 -29.67 -15.24
N CYS A 13 -1.61 -29.21 -16.49
CA CYS A 13 -2.57 -28.32 -17.12
C CYS A 13 -3.95 -28.97 -17.25
N ASP A 14 -4.01 -30.25 -17.61
CA ASP A 14 -5.27 -31.00 -17.68
C ASP A 14 -5.97 -31.08 -16.32
N VAL A 15 -5.21 -31.33 -15.24
CA VAL A 15 -5.75 -31.36 -13.86
C VAL A 15 -6.26 -29.98 -13.43
N LEU A 16 -5.53 -28.90 -13.76
CA LEU A 16 -5.94 -27.54 -13.42
C LEU A 16 -7.16 -27.07 -14.22
N ALA A 17 -7.33 -27.58 -15.44
CA ALA A 17 -8.46 -27.28 -16.33
C ALA A 17 -9.73 -28.06 -15.97
N ASP A 18 -9.64 -29.24 -15.34
CA ASP A 18 -10.81 -30.05 -15.01
C ASP A 18 -11.50 -29.58 -13.71
N PRO A 19 -12.71 -28.99 -13.76
CA PRO A 19 -13.41 -28.50 -12.57
C PRO A 19 -13.85 -29.61 -11.62
N ARG A 20 -13.80 -30.88 -12.05
CA ARG A 20 -14.18 -32.04 -11.22
C ARG A 20 -13.03 -32.56 -10.35
N GLN A 21 -11.79 -32.14 -10.64
CA GLN A 21 -10.65 -32.56 -9.85
C GLN A 21 -10.65 -31.80 -8.52
N PRO A 22 -10.33 -32.47 -7.39
CA PRO A 22 -10.11 -31.78 -6.13
C PRO A 22 -8.92 -30.85 -6.32
N VAL A 23 -9.22 -29.55 -6.41
CA VAL A 23 -8.24 -28.51 -6.71
C VAL A 23 -7.11 -28.58 -5.70
N ALA A 24 -5.88 -28.40 -6.20
CA ALA A 24 -4.69 -28.25 -5.38
C ALA A 24 -4.94 -27.23 -4.25
N ASP A 25 -4.34 -27.47 -3.08
CA ASP A 25 -4.38 -26.50 -1.99
C ASP A 25 -3.75 -25.17 -2.46
N ASP A 26 -4.14 -24.07 -1.81
CA ASP A 26 -3.62 -22.74 -2.18
C ASP A 26 -2.08 -22.73 -2.14
N THR A 27 -1.48 -23.47 -1.20
CA THR A 27 -0.03 -23.65 -1.09
C THR A 27 0.61 -24.19 -2.36
N CYS A 28 0.07 -25.25 -2.97
CA CYS A 28 0.62 -25.83 -4.19
C CYS A 28 0.55 -24.85 -5.36
N LEU A 29 -0.55 -24.11 -5.50
CA LEU A 29 -0.68 -23.11 -6.57
C LEU A 29 0.29 -21.94 -6.38
N GLU A 30 0.49 -21.46 -5.15
CA GLU A 30 1.52 -20.46 -4.86
C GLU A 30 2.92 -20.99 -5.22
N LYS A 31 3.23 -22.24 -4.88
CA LYS A 31 4.52 -22.85 -5.22
C LYS A 31 4.74 -23.02 -6.72
N LEU A 32 3.67 -23.32 -7.47
CA LEU A 32 3.73 -23.33 -8.92
C LEU A 32 3.99 -21.93 -9.49
N LEU A 33 3.35 -20.89 -8.96
CA LEU A 33 3.61 -19.50 -9.38
C LEU A 33 5.05 -19.07 -9.06
N ASP A 34 5.55 -19.38 -7.86
CA ASP A 34 6.95 -19.13 -7.47
C ASP A 34 7.91 -19.81 -8.45
N TRP A 35 7.62 -21.06 -8.81
CA TRP A 35 8.43 -21.83 -9.75
C TRP A 35 8.40 -21.25 -11.16
N PHE A 36 7.22 -20.93 -11.70
CA PHE A 36 7.11 -20.29 -13.02
C PHE A 36 7.84 -18.95 -13.05
N LYS A 37 7.70 -18.14 -11.99
CA LYS A 37 8.43 -16.88 -11.85
C LYS A 37 9.94 -17.10 -11.95
N ALA A 38 10.48 -18.03 -11.17
CA ALA A 38 11.91 -18.35 -11.22
C ALA A 38 12.36 -18.84 -12.61
N VAL A 39 11.56 -19.67 -13.28
CA VAL A 39 11.86 -20.15 -14.65
C VAL A 39 11.87 -19.01 -15.66
N THR A 40 10.91 -18.09 -15.56
CA THR A 40 10.81 -16.92 -16.46
C THR A 40 11.85 -15.84 -16.18
N GLU A 41 12.33 -15.71 -14.94
CA GLU A 41 13.42 -14.79 -14.59
C GLU A 41 14.78 -15.32 -15.07
N ALA A 42 14.96 -16.64 -15.07
CA ALA A 42 16.19 -17.29 -15.52
C ALA A 42 16.27 -17.51 -17.04
N GLY A 43 15.17 -17.33 -17.78
CA GLY A 43 15.07 -17.70 -19.19
C GLY A 43 14.07 -16.86 -19.98
N SER A 44 13.73 -17.30 -21.19
CA SER A 44 12.72 -16.62 -22.01
C SER A 44 11.34 -17.20 -21.75
N SER A 45 10.40 -16.36 -21.30
CA SER A 45 8.98 -16.72 -21.18
C SER A 45 8.39 -17.12 -22.53
N LEU A 46 8.81 -16.46 -23.61
CA LEU A 46 8.31 -16.75 -24.96
C LEU A 46 8.71 -18.15 -25.41
N LEU A 47 9.99 -18.54 -25.24
CA LEU A 47 10.45 -19.88 -25.59
C LEU A 47 9.73 -20.94 -24.74
N LEU A 48 9.53 -20.69 -23.44
CA LEU A 48 8.77 -21.60 -22.58
C LEU A 48 7.35 -21.86 -23.10
N LEU A 49 6.64 -20.81 -23.54
CA LEU A 49 5.29 -20.97 -24.09
C LEU A 49 5.27 -21.66 -25.45
N GLN A 50 6.29 -21.43 -26.29
CA GLN A 50 6.43 -22.07 -27.59
C GLN A 50 6.74 -23.58 -27.45
N ASP A 51 7.60 -23.94 -26.51
CA ASP A 51 7.97 -25.34 -26.23
C ASP A 51 6.84 -26.09 -25.50
N HIS A 52 5.99 -25.39 -24.76
CA HIS A 52 4.93 -25.97 -23.94
C HIS A 52 3.56 -25.31 -24.20
N PRO A 53 2.91 -25.62 -25.34
CA PRO A 53 1.64 -24.99 -25.74
C PRO A 53 0.49 -25.23 -24.75
N CYS A 54 0.55 -26.30 -23.94
CA CYS A 54 -0.45 -26.59 -22.90
C CYS A 54 -0.63 -25.44 -21.89
N LEU A 55 0.40 -24.62 -21.68
CA LEU A 55 0.33 -23.44 -20.81
C LEU A 55 -0.58 -22.36 -21.40
N VAL A 56 -0.45 -22.12 -22.71
CA VAL A 56 -1.29 -21.16 -23.44
C VAL A 56 -2.72 -21.69 -23.52
N GLU A 57 -2.88 -22.98 -23.79
CA GLU A 57 -4.19 -23.65 -23.82
C GLU A 57 -4.92 -23.56 -22.47
N LEU A 58 -4.22 -23.77 -21.35
CA LEU A 58 -4.76 -23.59 -20.01
C LEU A 58 -5.29 -22.15 -19.80
N LEU A 59 -4.55 -21.14 -20.24
CA LEU A 59 -4.96 -19.74 -20.11
C LEU A 59 -6.17 -19.41 -21.01
N PHE A 60 -6.26 -19.97 -22.21
CA PHE A 60 -7.47 -19.84 -23.03
C PHE A 60 -8.65 -20.62 -22.44
N HIS A 61 -8.38 -21.74 -21.78
CA HIS A 61 -9.42 -22.55 -21.16
C HIS A 61 -10.18 -21.75 -20.09
N VAL A 62 -9.49 -20.89 -19.33
CA VAL A 62 -10.14 -20.07 -18.30
C VAL A 62 -11.03 -18.93 -18.84
N LEU A 63 -10.96 -18.64 -20.13
CA LEU A 63 -11.84 -17.67 -20.80
C LEU A 63 -13.19 -18.25 -21.22
N LYS A 64 -13.34 -19.58 -21.20
CA LYS A 64 -14.58 -20.23 -21.62
C LYS A 64 -15.66 -20.08 -20.53
N PRO A 65 -16.96 -19.96 -20.89
CA PRO A 65 -18.04 -19.93 -19.92
C PRO A 65 -18.21 -21.32 -19.28
N GLN A 66 -17.67 -21.49 -18.09
CA GLN A 66 -17.74 -22.73 -17.30
C GLN A 66 -17.51 -22.42 -15.82
N ASP A 67 -18.02 -23.28 -14.93
CA ASP A 67 -17.90 -23.14 -13.47
C ASP A 67 -16.47 -23.47 -13.00
N LEU A 68 -15.52 -22.62 -13.38
CA LEU A 68 -14.16 -22.67 -12.85
C LEU A 68 -14.12 -22.14 -11.43
N SER A 69 -13.31 -22.78 -10.59
CA SER A 69 -13.09 -22.25 -9.24
C SER A 69 -12.39 -20.88 -9.31
N SER A 70 -12.82 -19.96 -8.44
CA SER A 70 -12.18 -18.64 -8.26
C SER A 70 -10.67 -18.74 -8.02
N ARG A 71 -10.22 -19.84 -7.42
CA ARG A 71 -8.81 -20.14 -7.16
C ARG A 71 -8.02 -20.38 -8.46
N ILE A 72 -8.51 -21.24 -9.35
CA ILE A 72 -7.85 -21.52 -10.63
C ILE A 72 -7.85 -20.27 -11.51
N LEU A 73 -8.94 -19.50 -11.51
CA LEU A 73 -8.98 -18.24 -12.25
C LEU A 73 -7.96 -17.22 -11.71
N SER A 74 -7.87 -17.08 -10.38
CA SER A 74 -6.86 -16.23 -9.75
C SER A 74 -5.44 -16.66 -10.09
N PHE A 75 -5.17 -17.97 -10.06
CA PHE A 75 -3.89 -18.56 -10.48
C PHE A 75 -3.58 -18.23 -11.96
N ALA A 76 -4.52 -18.46 -12.87
CA ALA A 76 -4.33 -18.20 -14.30
C ALA A 76 -4.06 -16.71 -14.61
N LEU A 77 -4.76 -15.79 -13.93
CA LEU A 77 -4.52 -14.35 -14.04
C LEU A 77 -3.09 -13.98 -13.63
N ARG A 78 -2.62 -14.53 -12.51
CA ARG A 78 -1.25 -14.28 -12.01
C ARG A 78 -0.21 -14.91 -12.92
N LEU A 79 -0.45 -16.13 -13.39
CA LEU A 79 0.44 -16.83 -14.31
C LEU A 79 0.59 -16.10 -15.64
N ALA A 80 -0.53 -15.62 -16.22
CA ALA A 80 -0.50 -14.80 -17.42
C ALA A 80 0.33 -13.52 -17.21
N GLY A 81 0.20 -12.88 -16.05
CA GLY A 81 1.01 -11.73 -15.66
C GLY A 81 2.51 -12.04 -15.58
N ILE A 82 2.89 -13.19 -15.03
CA ILE A 82 4.28 -13.65 -14.96
C ILE A 82 4.86 -13.85 -16.36
N PHE A 83 4.14 -14.55 -17.25
CA PHE A 83 4.61 -14.74 -18.62
C PHE A 83 4.72 -13.42 -19.39
N ALA A 84 3.75 -12.54 -19.19
CA ALA A 84 3.67 -11.23 -19.84
C ALA A 84 4.59 -10.17 -19.19
N ALA A 85 5.41 -10.52 -18.19
CA ALA A 85 6.42 -9.61 -17.63
C ALA A 85 7.54 -9.27 -18.62
N GLN A 86 7.83 -10.16 -19.57
CA GLN A 86 8.78 -9.93 -20.66
C GLN A 86 8.05 -9.38 -21.88
N GLU A 87 8.53 -8.29 -22.47
CA GLU A 87 7.82 -7.55 -23.53
C GLU A 87 7.56 -8.36 -24.80
N ASN A 88 8.49 -9.23 -25.21
CA ASN A 88 8.28 -10.11 -26.37
C ASN A 88 7.18 -11.16 -26.14
N CYS A 89 7.12 -11.73 -24.93
CA CYS A 89 6.09 -12.68 -24.53
C CYS A 89 4.74 -11.98 -24.35
N PHE A 90 4.74 -10.78 -23.77
CA PHE A 90 3.57 -9.90 -23.71
C PHE A 90 2.98 -9.66 -25.10
N GLN A 91 3.80 -9.27 -26.08
CA GLN A 91 3.35 -9.02 -27.44
C GLN A 91 2.76 -10.28 -28.09
N TYR A 92 3.39 -11.43 -27.89
CA TYR A 92 2.87 -12.73 -28.34
C TYR A 92 1.49 -13.03 -27.76
N LEU A 93 1.32 -12.90 -26.44
CA LEU A 93 0.05 -13.15 -25.75
C LEU A 93 -1.02 -12.11 -26.09
N GLN A 94 -0.63 -10.85 -26.34
CA GLN A 94 -1.54 -9.80 -26.78
C GLN A 94 -2.04 -10.06 -28.21
N GLN A 95 -1.17 -10.44 -29.14
CA GLN A 95 -1.54 -10.78 -30.52
C GLN A 95 -2.48 -12.00 -30.59
N GLY A 96 -2.35 -12.93 -29.64
CA GLY A 96 -3.28 -14.05 -29.49
C GLY A 96 -4.63 -13.67 -28.85
N GLU A 97 -4.90 -12.40 -28.54
CA GLU A 97 -6.09 -11.95 -27.82
C GLU A 97 -6.27 -12.54 -26.41
N LEU A 98 -5.23 -13.16 -25.84
CA LEU A 98 -5.28 -13.76 -24.51
C LEU A 98 -5.29 -12.69 -23.41
N LEU A 99 -4.37 -11.72 -23.47
CA LEU A 99 -4.30 -10.64 -22.46
C LEU A 99 -5.57 -9.76 -22.46
N PRO A 100 -6.09 -9.31 -23.62
CA PRO A 100 -7.41 -8.68 -23.68
C PRO A 100 -8.50 -9.54 -23.04
N GLY A 101 -8.59 -10.83 -23.38
CA GLY A 101 -9.61 -11.73 -22.82
C GLY A 101 -9.52 -11.87 -21.30
N LEU A 102 -8.32 -11.89 -20.72
CA LEU A 102 -8.11 -12.07 -19.29
C LEU A 102 -8.26 -10.79 -18.46
N PHE A 103 -7.92 -9.62 -19.03
CA PHE A 103 -7.81 -8.38 -18.27
C PHE A 103 -8.77 -7.26 -18.71
N ARG A 104 -9.54 -7.45 -19.80
CA ARG A 104 -10.59 -6.51 -20.26
C ARG A 104 -11.97 -7.12 -20.13
N GLU A 105 -13.01 -6.31 -20.24
CA GLU A 105 -14.37 -6.80 -20.44
C GLU A 105 -14.53 -7.39 -21.87
N PRO A 106 -15.29 -8.49 -22.05
CA PRO A 106 -16.18 -9.17 -21.10
C PRO A 106 -15.50 -10.31 -20.29
N GLY A 107 -14.19 -10.25 -20.04
CA GLY A 107 -13.44 -11.24 -19.27
C GLY A 107 -13.84 -11.37 -17.79
N PRO A 108 -12.93 -11.77 -16.90
CA PRO A 108 -13.20 -11.97 -15.47
C PRO A 108 -13.92 -10.80 -14.78
N LEU A 109 -13.72 -9.57 -15.27
CA LEU A 109 -14.39 -8.36 -14.80
C LEU A 109 -15.92 -8.38 -14.96
N GLY A 110 -16.42 -8.98 -16.04
CA GLY A 110 -17.86 -9.09 -16.32
C GLY A 110 -18.50 -10.39 -15.80
N ALA A 111 -17.70 -11.29 -15.21
CA ALA A 111 -18.14 -12.61 -14.77
C ALA A 111 -18.55 -12.61 -13.28
N ALA A 112 -19.43 -13.54 -12.90
CA ALA A 112 -19.82 -13.75 -11.50
C ALA A 112 -18.62 -14.01 -10.57
N ALA A 113 -17.54 -14.61 -11.11
CA ALA A 113 -16.31 -14.87 -10.38
C ALA A 113 -15.61 -13.60 -9.85
N TRP A 114 -15.87 -12.42 -10.45
CA TRP A 114 -15.32 -11.13 -9.98
C TRP A 114 -15.72 -10.80 -8.54
N ALA A 115 -16.85 -11.33 -8.06
CA ALA A 115 -17.32 -11.14 -6.69
C ALA A 115 -16.36 -11.75 -5.64
N ALA A 116 -15.54 -12.73 -6.04
CA ALA A 116 -14.55 -13.33 -5.15
C ALA A 116 -13.31 -12.42 -4.97
N PRO A 117 -12.93 -12.06 -3.73
CA PRO A 117 -11.74 -11.24 -3.47
C PRO A 117 -10.46 -11.85 -4.02
N SER A 118 -10.34 -13.19 -4.05
CA SER A 118 -9.18 -13.88 -4.61
C SER A 118 -9.01 -13.65 -6.11
N VAL A 119 -10.11 -13.52 -6.87
CA VAL A 119 -10.07 -13.21 -8.31
C VAL A 119 -9.60 -11.78 -8.53
N ARG A 120 -10.14 -10.81 -7.76
CA ARG A 120 -9.72 -9.41 -7.84
C ARG A 120 -8.26 -9.23 -7.45
N SER A 121 -7.82 -9.88 -6.37
CA SER A 121 -6.40 -9.95 -6.02
C SER A 121 -5.56 -10.57 -7.12
N GLY A 122 -6.00 -11.70 -7.70
CA GLY A 122 -5.28 -12.37 -8.79
C GLY A 122 -5.15 -11.48 -10.03
N TRP A 123 -6.21 -10.74 -10.38
CA TRP A 123 -6.21 -9.77 -11.47
C TRP A 123 -5.22 -8.63 -11.22
N ILE A 124 -5.24 -8.02 -10.03
CA ILE A 124 -4.29 -6.96 -9.66
C ILE A 124 -2.85 -7.49 -9.71
N GLN A 125 -2.59 -8.66 -9.14
CA GLN A 125 -1.25 -9.24 -9.10
C GLN A 125 -0.74 -9.66 -10.49
N GLY A 126 -1.64 -10.13 -11.36
CA GLY A 126 -1.32 -10.38 -12.77
C GLY A 126 -0.91 -9.09 -13.50
N LEU A 127 -1.70 -8.02 -13.35
CA LEU A 127 -1.37 -6.71 -13.91
C LEU A 127 -0.07 -6.12 -13.34
N HIS A 128 0.15 -6.26 -12.03
CA HIS A 128 1.39 -5.82 -11.39
C HIS A 128 2.60 -6.55 -11.96
N SER A 129 2.49 -7.86 -12.18
CA SER A 129 3.57 -8.68 -12.74
C SER A 129 3.91 -8.28 -14.17
N LEU A 130 2.91 -8.00 -15.02
CA LEU A 130 3.15 -7.60 -16.42
C LEU A 130 3.54 -6.12 -16.59
N ALA A 131 3.32 -5.26 -15.59
CA ALA A 131 3.65 -3.83 -15.63
C ALA A 131 5.17 -3.57 -15.51
N GLN A 132 5.97 -4.12 -16.42
CA GLN A 132 7.44 -4.03 -16.43
C GLN A 132 7.99 -3.24 -17.61
N HIS A 133 7.18 -2.99 -18.64
CA HIS A 133 7.66 -2.45 -19.91
C HIS A 133 6.63 -1.51 -20.58
N PRO A 134 7.05 -0.67 -21.56
CA PRO A 134 6.17 0.34 -22.16
C PRO A 134 4.92 -0.23 -22.84
N SER A 135 4.99 -1.38 -23.50
CA SER A 135 3.80 -2.00 -24.12
C SER A 135 2.72 -2.35 -23.08
N ALA A 136 3.10 -2.78 -21.87
CA ALA A 136 2.16 -3.05 -20.79
C ALA A 136 1.49 -1.78 -20.27
N LEU A 137 2.24 -0.68 -20.14
CA LEU A 137 1.68 0.62 -19.76
C LEU A 137 0.60 1.08 -20.75
N ARG A 138 0.88 0.97 -22.05
CA ARG A 138 -0.10 1.29 -23.10
C ARG A 138 -1.34 0.41 -22.97
N PHE A 139 -1.15 -0.89 -22.77
CA PHE A 139 -2.27 -1.81 -22.57
C PHE A 139 -3.15 -1.45 -21.37
N LEU A 140 -2.55 -1.06 -20.23
CA LEU A 140 -3.27 -0.62 -19.03
C LEU A 140 -4.06 0.68 -19.25
N ALA A 141 -3.49 1.61 -20.03
CA ALA A 141 -4.17 2.84 -20.41
C ALA A 141 -5.35 2.58 -21.35
N ASP A 142 -5.17 1.69 -22.33
CA ASP A 142 -6.16 1.40 -23.38
C ASP A 142 -7.24 0.40 -22.94
N SER A 143 -7.03 -0.34 -21.84
CA SER A 143 -7.95 -1.39 -21.35
C SER A 143 -9.04 -0.90 -20.42
N GLY A 144 -8.97 0.34 -19.95
CA GLY A 144 -9.79 0.82 -18.84
C GLY A 144 -9.35 0.28 -17.46
N ALA A 145 -8.27 -0.50 -17.39
CA ALA A 145 -7.80 -1.12 -16.15
C ALA A 145 -7.51 -0.07 -15.05
N VAL A 146 -7.01 1.11 -15.42
CA VAL A 146 -6.75 2.19 -14.45
C VAL A 146 -8.03 2.62 -13.71
N ASP A 147 -9.17 2.70 -14.39
CA ASP A 147 -10.46 3.06 -13.77
C ASP A 147 -10.96 1.94 -12.84
N THR A 148 -10.77 0.69 -13.26
CA THR A 148 -11.05 -0.48 -12.41
C THR A 148 -10.17 -0.44 -11.15
N ILE A 149 -8.87 -0.13 -11.27
CA ILE A 149 -7.96 -0.02 -10.12
C ILE A 149 -8.41 1.06 -9.16
N PHE A 150 -8.87 2.22 -9.65
CA PHE A 150 -9.45 3.27 -8.81
C PHE A 150 -10.64 2.77 -8.00
N SER A 151 -11.53 2.02 -8.63
CA SER A 151 -12.69 1.43 -7.98
C SER A 151 -12.28 0.41 -6.90
N LEU A 152 -11.24 -0.38 -7.17
CA LEU A 152 -10.72 -1.40 -6.25
C LEU A 152 -10.02 -0.82 -5.02
N GLN A 153 -9.63 0.46 -5.00
CA GLN A 153 -9.14 1.09 -3.76
C GLN A 153 -10.24 1.16 -2.68
N GLY A 154 -11.51 1.15 -3.08
CA GLY A 154 -12.66 1.07 -2.19
C GLY A 154 -13.13 -0.35 -1.87
N ASP A 155 -12.36 -1.38 -2.22
CA ASP A 155 -12.79 -2.77 -2.05
C ASP A 155 -12.99 -3.13 -0.56
N PRO A 156 -14.02 -3.92 -0.20
CA PRO A 156 -14.21 -4.38 1.18
C PRO A 156 -13.05 -5.24 1.70
N SER A 157 -12.29 -5.90 0.81
CA SER A 157 -11.06 -6.59 1.19
C SER A 157 -9.89 -5.61 1.26
N LEU A 158 -9.34 -5.42 2.47
CA LEU A 158 -8.16 -4.58 2.69
C LEU A 158 -6.95 -5.03 1.85
N PHE A 159 -6.83 -6.33 1.56
CA PHE A 159 -5.75 -6.86 0.72
C PHE A 159 -5.92 -6.43 -0.75
N VAL A 160 -7.15 -6.43 -1.26
CA VAL A 160 -7.45 -5.98 -2.63
C VAL A 160 -7.21 -4.47 -2.74
N ALA A 161 -7.73 -3.70 -1.79
CA ALA A 161 -7.56 -2.24 -1.76
C ALA A 161 -6.09 -1.83 -1.68
N SER A 162 -5.31 -2.48 -0.81
CA SER A 162 -3.87 -2.24 -0.68
C SER A 162 -3.11 -2.61 -1.96
N ALA A 163 -3.39 -3.78 -2.54
CA ALA A 163 -2.75 -4.21 -3.79
C ALA A 163 -3.10 -3.27 -4.96
N ALA A 164 -4.33 -2.76 -5.03
CA ALA A 164 -4.73 -1.76 -6.02
C ALA A 164 -3.89 -0.47 -5.88
N GLY A 165 -3.68 0.00 -4.66
CA GLY A 165 -2.80 1.13 -4.38
C GLY A 165 -1.35 0.90 -4.81
N GLN A 166 -0.80 -0.29 -4.51
CA GLN A 166 0.55 -0.67 -4.96
C GLN A 166 0.66 -0.71 -6.49
N LEU A 167 -0.36 -1.22 -7.18
CA LEU A 167 -0.40 -1.22 -8.63
C LEU A 167 -0.45 0.21 -9.21
N LEU A 168 -1.17 1.15 -8.58
CA LEU A 168 -1.12 2.56 -9.01
C LEU A 168 0.28 3.14 -8.91
N VAL A 169 1.00 2.88 -7.82
CA VAL A 169 2.40 3.31 -7.68
C VAL A 169 3.27 2.69 -8.77
N ARG A 170 3.08 1.39 -9.05
CA ARG A 170 3.82 0.70 -10.11
C ARG A 170 3.57 1.30 -11.49
N VAL A 171 2.31 1.66 -11.79
CA VAL A 171 1.94 2.30 -13.06
C VAL A 171 2.50 3.72 -13.15
N LEU A 172 2.46 4.49 -12.07
CA LEU A 172 3.10 5.80 -12.00
C LEU A 172 4.60 5.71 -12.27
N ASP A 173 5.29 4.80 -11.57
CA ASP A 173 6.72 4.60 -11.74
C ASP A 173 7.06 4.21 -13.19
N LEU A 174 6.34 3.26 -13.77
CA LEU A 174 6.52 2.87 -15.17
C LEU A 174 6.24 4.00 -16.17
N ALA A 175 5.23 4.82 -15.92
CA ALA A 175 4.88 5.96 -16.77
C ALA A 175 5.91 7.09 -16.72
N LEU A 176 6.64 7.21 -15.62
CA LEU A 176 7.53 8.35 -15.33
C LEU A 176 9.01 8.00 -15.43
N CYS A 177 9.37 6.71 -15.31
CA CYS A 177 10.72 6.18 -15.46
C CYS A 177 11.01 5.63 -16.87
N GLY A 178 10.14 5.88 -17.86
CA GLY A 178 10.35 5.48 -19.25
C GLY A 178 11.66 6.01 -19.86
N PRO A 179 12.13 5.47 -21.00
CA PRO A 179 13.51 5.60 -21.53
C PRO A 179 13.90 7.00 -22.04
N VAL A 180 13.21 8.05 -21.59
CA VAL A 180 13.59 9.43 -21.82
C VAL A 180 14.30 9.94 -20.57
N GLU A 181 15.51 9.41 -20.36
CA GLU A 181 16.56 10.12 -19.64
C GLU A 181 16.71 11.50 -20.30
N GLY A 182 16.12 12.54 -19.70
CA GLY A 182 16.57 13.92 -19.96
C GLY A 182 15.53 15.01 -20.19
N ARG A 183 14.20 14.81 -20.10
CA ARG A 183 13.26 15.93 -20.32
C ARG A 183 11.98 15.94 -19.47
N ILE A 184 12.07 15.65 -18.16
CA ILE A 184 11.08 16.25 -17.26
C ILE A 184 11.60 17.65 -16.93
N SER A 185 11.18 18.65 -17.72
CA SER A 185 11.40 20.05 -17.35
C SER A 185 10.70 20.30 -16.03
N LEU A 186 11.47 20.69 -15.01
CA LEU A 186 11.04 21.08 -13.66
C LEU A 186 10.06 22.28 -13.62
N GLN A 187 9.56 22.73 -14.77
CA GLN A 187 8.69 23.89 -14.90
C GLN A 187 7.42 23.44 -15.62
N ALA A 188 6.32 23.39 -14.85
CA ALA A 188 5.00 22.88 -15.20
C ALA A 188 5.00 21.38 -15.56
N TRP A 189 4.58 20.55 -14.60
CA TRP A 189 4.61 19.09 -14.70
C TRP A 189 3.64 18.57 -15.77
N ASP A 190 4.13 18.49 -17.02
CA ASP A 190 3.46 17.85 -18.15
C ASP A 190 3.48 16.33 -17.99
N TRP A 191 2.72 15.83 -17.01
CA TRP A 191 2.60 14.40 -16.75
C TRP A 191 2.06 13.66 -17.99
N PRO A 192 2.64 12.49 -18.35
CA PRO A 192 2.05 11.61 -19.36
C PRO A 192 0.59 11.30 -19.03
N ALA A 193 -0.24 11.07 -20.04
CA ALA A 193 -1.69 10.97 -19.88
C ALA A 193 -2.12 9.97 -18.78
N CYS A 194 -1.45 8.80 -18.70
CA CYS A 194 -1.72 7.80 -17.67
C CYS A 194 -1.34 8.30 -16.27
N ALA A 195 -0.14 8.86 -16.10
CA ALA A 195 0.29 9.42 -14.82
C ALA A 195 -0.61 10.59 -14.38
N ARG A 196 -0.94 11.49 -15.30
CA ARG A 196 -1.86 12.61 -15.06
C ARG A 196 -3.21 12.12 -14.54
N LYS A 197 -3.78 11.07 -15.15
CA LYS A 197 -5.05 10.48 -14.71
C LYS A 197 -4.97 9.98 -13.27
N ILE A 198 -3.89 9.31 -12.89
CA ILE A 198 -3.67 8.83 -11.52
C ILE A 198 -3.48 10.01 -10.54
N VAL A 199 -2.67 11.01 -10.90
CA VAL A 199 -2.46 12.19 -10.05
C VAL A 199 -3.76 12.94 -9.82
N CYS A 200 -4.57 13.20 -10.87
CA CYS A 200 -5.88 13.83 -10.73
C CYS A 200 -6.80 13.04 -9.78
N HIS A 201 -6.84 11.70 -9.90
CA HIS A 201 -7.62 10.86 -8.99
C HIS A 201 -7.14 10.96 -7.54
N LEU A 202 -5.83 11.00 -7.29
CA LEU A 202 -5.28 11.20 -5.95
C LEU A 202 -5.68 12.56 -5.38
N GLU A 203 -5.60 13.62 -6.18
CA GLU A 203 -6.05 14.93 -5.75
C GLU A 203 -7.55 14.95 -5.40
N ASP A 204 -8.39 14.33 -6.22
CA ASP A 204 -9.84 14.25 -5.97
C ASP A 204 -10.15 13.44 -4.71
N CYS A 205 -9.38 12.38 -4.45
CA CYS A 205 -9.51 11.61 -3.23
C CYS A 205 -9.06 12.40 -1.98
N LEU A 206 -7.99 13.19 -2.07
CA LEU A 206 -7.54 14.07 -0.96
C LEU A 206 -8.53 15.21 -0.70
N ARG A 207 -9.22 15.71 -1.73
CA ARG A 207 -10.27 16.72 -1.58
C ARG A 207 -11.59 16.16 -1.06
N SER A 208 -11.74 14.83 -1.01
CA SER A 208 -12.98 14.20 -0.62
C SER A 208 -13.33 14.43 0.85
N GLU A 209 -14.62 14.48 1.17
CA GLU A 209 -15.13 14.42 2.54
C GLU A 209 -15.20 12.97 3.08
N ALA A 210 -15.08 11.97 2.21
CA ALA A 210 -15.11 10.58 2.61
C ALA A 210 -13.75 10.15 3.17
N THR A 211 -13.65 9.95 4.50
CA THR A 211 -12.44 9.47 5.17
C THR A 211 -11.80 8.26 4.48
N PRO A 212 -12.54 7.22 4.04
CA PRO A 212 -11.93 6.09 3.34
C PRO A 212 -11.18 6.49 2.06
N ARG A 213 -11.69 7.45 1.28
CA ARG A 213 -11.02 7.92 0.06
C ARG A 213 -9.73 8.67 0.38
N VAL A 214 -9.76 9.52 1.41
CA VAL A 214 -8.57 10.21 1.90
C VAL A 214 -7.53 9.21 2.39
N THR A 215 -7.92 8.23 3.22
CA THR A 215 -7.03 7.16 3.71
C THR A 215 -6.35 6.42 2.55
N GLN A 216 -7.08 6.05 1.51
CA GLN A 216 -6.51 5.31 0.38
C GLN A 216 -5.54 6.16 -0.45
N ALA A 217 -5.85 7.44 -0.67
CA ALA A 217 -4.91 8.34 -1.33
C ALA A 217 -3.62 8.48 -0.51
N LEU A 218 -3.73 8.67 0.80
CA LEU A 218 -2.58 8.74 1.71
C LEU A 218 -1.76 7.44 1.67
N HIS A 219 -2.39 6.26 1.68
CA HIS A 219 -1.66 4.98 1.56
C HIS A 219 -0.91 4.82 0.22
N VAL A 220 -1.49 5.27 -0.90
CA VAL A 220 -0.78 5.28 -2.19
C VAL A 220 0.43 6.19 -2.14
N LEU A 221 0.29 7.38 -1.57
CA LEU A 221 1.40 8.31 -1.41
C LEU A 221 2.49 7.76 -0.48
N THR A 222 2.12 7.21 0.67
CA THR A 222 3.03 6.55 1.59
C THR A 222 3.81 5.44 0.88
N THR A 223 3.13 4.64 0.05
CA THR A 223 3.77 3.59 -0.75
C THR A 223 4.73 4.18 -1.78
N ALA A 224 4.33 5.23 -2.50
CA ALA A 224 5.15 5.90 -3.50
C ALA A 224 6.44 6.48 -2.87
N PHE A 225 6.33 7.24 -1.79
CA PHE A 225 7.48 7.84 -1.12
C PHE A 225 8.34 6.84 -0.35
N GLY A 226 7.78 5.69 0.05
CA GLY A 226 8.51 4.64 0.75
C GLY A 226 9.31 3.70 -0.17
N HIS A 227 8.91 3.56 -1.44
CA HIS A 227 9.49 2.56 -2.35
C HIS A 227 10.09 3.15 -3.62
N CYS A 228 9.66 4.33 -4.06
CA CYS A 228 10.16 4.99 -5.25
C CYS A 228 11.14 6.10 -4.88
N HIS A 229 12.29 6.11 -5.55
CA HIS A 229 13.35 7.13 -5.36
C HIS A 229 13.56 7.98 -6.62
N GLY A 230 12.60 7.95 -7.55
CA GLY A 230 12.66 8.71 -8.79
C GLY A 230 12.47 10.21 -8.56
N LEU A 231 13.07 11.03 -9.42
CA LEU A 231 12.94 12.50 -9.39
C LEU A 231 11.49 12.97 -9.47
N TRP A 232 10.61 12.18 -10.07
CA TRP A 232 9.19 12.47 -10.19
C TRP A 232 8.48 12.55 -8.83
N THR A 233 8.99 11.88 -7.80
CA THR A 233 8.41 11.93 -6.44
C THR A 233 8.44 13.35 -5.86
N GLN A 234 9.48 14.14 -6.18
CA GLN A 234 9.55 15.54 -5.78
C GLN A 234 8.43 16.36 -6.42
N GLY A 235 8.22 16.20 -7.73
CA GLY A 235 7.13 16.88 -8.44
C GLY A 235 5.75 16.48 -7.92
N LEU A 236 5.56 15.19 -7.61
CA LEU A 236 4.34 14.69 -6.99
C LEU A 236 4.10 15.33 -5.61
N TRP A 237 5.14 15.43 -4.77
CA TRP A 237 5.03 16.08 -3.46
C TRP A 237 4.68 17.55 -3.57
N VAL A 238 5.37 18.31 -4.43
CA VAL A 238 5.09 19.74 -4.64
C VAL A 238 3.63 19.97 -5.05
N GLN A 239 3.07 19.09 -5.87
CA GLN A 239 1.69 19.19 -6.32
C GLN A 239 0.66 18.82 -5.23
N LEU A 240 0.96 17.82 -4.39
CA LEU A 240 -0.01 17.26 -3.45
C LEU A 240 0.14 17.77 -2.01
N SER A 241 1.30 18.30 -1.62
CA SER A 241 1.55 18.78 -0.25
C SER A 241 0.56 19.86 0.21
N PRO A 242 0.09 20.81 -0.64
CA PRO A 242 -0.93 21.76 -0.21
C PRO A 242 -2.27 21.08 0.10
N LEU A 243 -2.61 20.00 -0.62
CA LEU A 243 -3.84 19.24 -0.37
C LEU A 243 -3.73 18.43 0.92
N VAL A 244 -2.55 17.88 1.20
CA VAL A 244 -2.24 17.17 2.46
C VAL A 244 -2.32 18.12 3.64
N ALA A 245 -1.74 19.32 3.55
CA ALA A 245 -1.80 20.34 4.60
C ALA A 245 -3.25 20.75 4.91
N ARG A 246 -4.09 20.92 3.88
CA ARG A 246 -5.52 21.25 4.05
C ARG A 246 -6.33 20.20 4.81
N LEU A 247 -5.84 18.96 4.94
CA LEU A 247 -6.52 17.96 5.79
C LEU A 247 -6.49 18.36 7.27
N LEU A 248 -5.48 19.11 7.71
CA LEU A 248 -5.35 19.60 9.09
C LEU A 248 -6.34 20.72 9.42
N GLU A 249 -6.91 21.38 8.41
CA GLU A 249 -7.96 22.38 8.58
C GLU A 249 -9.32 21.76 8.95
N LYS A 250 -9.48 20.44 8.77
CA LYS A 250 -10.72 19.72 9.06
C LYS A 250 -10.77 19.29 10.52
N ASP A 251 -11.96 19.39 11.13
CA ASP A 251 -12.24 18.92 12.49
C ASP A 251 -13.41 17.92 12.48
N PRO A 252 -13.20 16.63 12.79
CA PRO A 252 -11.92 16.00 13.10
C PRO A 252 -11.02 15.80 11.86
N VAL A 253 -9.69 15.75 12.07
CA VAL A 253 -8.73 15.46 11.00
C VAL A 253 -8.99 14.06 10.42
N PRO A 254 -9.17 13.92 9.09
CA PRO A 254 -9.42 12.62 8.48
C PRO A 254 -8.14 11.77 8.46
N ALA A 255 -8.30 10.47 8.71
CA ALA A 255 -7.25 9.47 8.55
C ALA A 255 -5.91 9.81 9.25
N PRO A 256 -5.92 10.20 10.55
CA PRO A 256 -4.74 10.75 11.23
C PRO A 256 -3.53 9.82 11.19
N HIS A 257 -3.74 8.50 11.34
CA HIS A 257 -2.64 7.53 11.27
C HIS A 257 -2.01 7.45 9.88
N ALA A 258 -2.81 7.47 8.81
CA ALA A 258 -2.30 7.44 7.44
C ALA A 258 -1.55 8.73 7.09
N LEU A 259 -1.99 9.87 7.63
CA LEU A 259 -1.28 11.14 7.49
C LEU A 259 0.10 11.09 8.16
N VAL A 260 0.17 10.55 9.38
CA VAL A 260 1.43 10.35 10.11
C VAL A 260 2.40 9.46 9.32
N ASP A 261 1.90 8.33 8.80
CA ASP A 261 2.72 7.40 8.01
C ASP A 261 3.26 8.04 6.73
N LEU A 262 2.44 8.86 6.06
CA LEU A 262 2.86 9.63 4.88
C LEU A 262 3.99 10.59 5.24
N LEU A 263 3.81 11.44 6.26
CA LEU A 263 4.81 12.43 6.65
C LEU A 263 6.14 11.78 7.03
N LEU A 264 6.10 10.67 7.77
CA LEU A 264 7.31 9.92 8.10
C LEU A 264 7.97 9.28 6.87
N SER A 265 7.19 8.83 5.89
CA SER A 265 7.73 8.24 4.66
C SER A 265 8.39 9.31 3.78
N VAL A 266 7.75 10.47 3.63
CA VAL A 266 8.30 11.62 2.90
C VAL A 266 9.57 12.15 3.59
N ALA A 267 9.55 12.27 4.91
CA ALA A 267 10.70 12.78 5.66
C ALA A 267 11.92 11.85 5.68
N ARG A 268 11.73 10.56 5.39
CA ARG A 268 12.83 9.60 5.18
C ARG A 268 13.38 9.63 3.76
N SER A 269 12.68 10.26 2.81
CA SER A 269 13.18 10.43 1.44
C SER A 269 14.26 11.51 1.41
N SER A 270 15.46 11.15 0.99
CA SER A 270 16.63 12.04 0.94
C SER A 270 16.42 13.26 0.03
N MET A 271 15.52 13.18 -0.94
CA MET A 271 15.24 14.29 -1.86
C MET A 271 14.33 15.36 -1.25
N LEU A 272 13.54 15.00 -0.25
CA LEU A 272 12.51 15.86 0.35
C LEU A 272 12.83 16.26 1.81
N SER A 273 13.92 15.75 2.39
CA SER A 273 14.34 16.07 3.77
C SER A 273 14.66 17.56 3.97
N SER A 274 14.97 18.28 2.89
CA SER A 274 15.23 19.73 2.93
C SER A 274 14.01 20.60 2.60
N ASP A 275 12.83 20.01 2.35
CA ASP A 275 11.63 20.77 2.02
C ASP A 275 11.03 21.47 3.26
N PRO A 276 10.98 22.82 3.31
CA PRO A 276 10.42 23.53 4.46
C PRO A 276 8.91 23.25 4.63
N GLY A 277 8.17 23.03 3.53
CA GLY A 277 6.72 22.78 3.58
C GLY A 277 6.36 21.47 4.28
N LEU A 278 7.17 20.43 4.10
CA LEU A 278 7.06 19.18 4.85
C LEU A 278 7.14 19.41 6.37
N TRP A 279 8.17 20.14 6.82
CA TRP A 279 8.40 20.36 8.24
C TRP A 279 7.33 21.24 8.88
N GLU A 280 6.81 22.22 8.16
CA GLU A 280 5.66 23.01 8.59
C GLU A 280 4.41 22.13 8.75
N THR A 281 4.11 21.28 7.77
CA THR A 281 2.97 20.35 7.83
C THR A 281 3.12 19.37 9.00
N ALA A 282 4.34 18.88 9.26
CA ALA A 282 4.62 18.00 10.39
C ALA A 282 4.44 18.71 11.74
N ALA A 283 4.89 19.97 11.86
CA ALA A 283 4.70 20.78 13.06
C ALA A 283 3.21 21.03 13.34
N GLN A 284 2.43 21.38 12.32
CA GLN A 284 0.99 21.54 12.43
C GLN A 284 0.32 20.22 12.83
N THR A 285 0.72 19.10 12.23
CA THR A 285 0.18 17.77 12.57
C THR A 285 0.41 17.41 14.05
N LEU A 286 1.59 17.68 14.60
CA LEU A 286 1.88 17.47 16.02
C LEU A 286 1.01 18.33 16.95
N SER A 287 0.59 19.53 16.50
CA SER A 287 -0.25 20.45 17.28
C SER A 287 -1.74 20.12 17.19
N HIS A 288 -2.20 19.64 16.04
CA HIS A 288 -3.62 19.39 15.78
C HIS A 288 -4.10 17.99 16.18
N LEU A 289 -3.21 16.99 16.13
CA LEU A 289 -3.57 15.63 16.51
C LEU A 289 -3.55 15.45 18.03
N SER A 290 -4.39 14.53 18.52
CA SER A 290 -4.36 14.16 19.93
C SER A 290 -3.02 13.49 20.28
N PRO A 291 -2.60 13.49 21.56
CA PRO A 291 -1.28 12.95 21.94
C PRO A 291 -1.10 11.47 21.58
N THR A 292 -2.20 10.69 21.60
CA THR A 292 -2.21 9.28 21.19
C THR A 292 -2.02 9.10 19.68
N GLN A 293 -2.51 10.05 18.88
CA GLN A 293 -2.37 10.05 17.42
C GLN A 293 -1.03 10.64 16.97
N ALA A 294 -0.53 11.68 17.65
CA ALA A 294 0.72 12.37 17.35
C ALA A 294 1.96 11.61 17.83
N GLY A 295 1.83 10.71 18.81
CA GLY A 295 2.94 9.97 19.42
C GLY A 295 3.86 9.25 18.41
N PRO A 296 3.34 8.46 17.46
CA PRO A 296 4.16 7.81 16.43
C PRO A 296 4.93 8.81 15.55
N LEU A 297 4.30 9.94 15.19
CA LEU A 297 4.96 11.01 14.43
C LEU A 297 6.10 11.61 15.23
N ALA A 298 5.86 11.98 16.49
CA ALA A 298 6.85 12.54 17.39
C ALA A 298 8.05 11.58 17.57
N ALA A 299 7.79 10.31 17.85
CA ALA A 299 8.82 9.29 17.99
C ALA A 299 9.61 9.06 16.68
N GLY A 300 8.94 9.14 15.53
CA GLY A 300 9.57 9.02 14.23
C GLY A 300 10.48 10.21 13.90
N ILE A 301 10.02 11.44 14.16
CA ILE A 301 10.76 12.69 13.95
C ILE A 301 12.10 12.70 14.69
N LEU A 302 12.10 12.22 15.95
CA LEU A 302 13.32 12.15 16.75
C LEU A 302 14.39 11.20 16.19
N LYS A 303 14.01 10.27 15.29
CA LYS A 303 14.93 9.35 14.62
C LYS A 303 15.47 9.90 13.29
N LEU A 304 14.95 11.03 12.81
CA LEU A 304 15.36 11.63 11.54
C LEU A 304 16.65 12.46 11.71
N GLN A 305 17.61 12.25 10.82
CA GLN A 305 18.92 12.91 10.86
C GLN A 305 18.80 14.42 10.56
N ASP A 306 18.05 14.78 9.52
CA ASP A 306 17.95 16.17 8.99
C ASP A 306 16.77 16.98 9.58
N CYS A 307 16.24 16.59 10.73
CA CYS A 307 15.08 17.26 11.33
C CYS A 307 15.46 18.61 11.99
N PRO A 308 14.70 19.70 11.73
CA PRO A 308 14.87 20.98 12.41
C PRO A 308 14.74 20.86 13.94
N GLN A 309 15.57 21.63 14.67
CA GLN A 309 15.62 21.57 16.14
C GLN A 309 14.30 21.97 16.79
N ALA A 310 13.59 22.97 16.25
CA ALA A 310 12.30 23.40 16.76
C ALA A 310 11.26 22.26 16.74
N LEU A 311 11.24 21.49 15.65
CA LEU A 311 10.35 20.34 15.50
C LEU A 311 10.72 19.19 16.45
N ARG A 312 12.02 18.96 16.70
CA ARG A 312 12.48 18.00 17.71
C ARG A 312 12.00 18.35 19.11
N ILE A 313 12.07 19.64 19.49
CA ILE A 313 11.59 20.12 20.79
C ILE A 313 10.08 19.87 20.92
N GLN A 314 9.31 20.19 19.88
CA GLN A 314 7.86 19.94 19.85
C GLN A 314 7.54 18.44 19.98
N ALA A 315 8.23 17.58 19.25
CA ALA A 315 8.08 16.13 19.33
C ALA A 315 8.39 15.59 20.73
N PHE A 316 9.45 16.09 21.39
CA PHE A 316 9.72 15.76 22.79
C PHE A 316 8.57 16.16 23.70
N GLY A 317 7.99 17.35 23.51
CA GLY A 317 6.84 17.82 24.28
C GLY A 317 5.65 16.87 24.21
N VAL A 318 5.30 16.40 23.00
CA VAL A 318 4.22 15.41 22.80
C VAL A 318 4.50 14.10 23.54
N LEU A 319 5.73 13.58 23.46
CA LEU A 319 6.08 12.31 24.11
C LEU A 319 6.15 12.40 25.65
N LEU A 320 6.45 13.59 26.19
CA LEU A 320 6.52 13.81 27.64
C LEU A 320 5.18 14.18 28.27
N GLN A 321 4.16 14.48 27.46
CA GLN A 321 2.84 14.88 27.95
C GLN A 321 2.21 13.88 28.93
N PRO A 322 2.31 12.55 28.75
CA PRO A 322 1.82 11.59 29.75
C PRO A 322 2.49 11.76 31.12
N LEU A 323 3.78 12.12 31.16
CA LEU A 323 4.49 12.38 32.42
C LEU A 323 4.01 13.67 33.08
N ALA A 324 3.70 14.71 32.30
CA ALA A 324 3.11 15.94 32.83
C ALA A 324 1.77 15.66 33.54
N PHE A 325 0.90 14.84 32.94
CA PHE A 325 -0.36 14.43 33.58
C PHE A 325 -0.15 13.63 34.88
N VAL A 326 0.85 12.75 34.93
CA VAL A 326 1.19 12.03 36.17
C VAL A 326 1.68 13.00 37.24
N LEU A 327 2.55 13.95 36.90
CA LEU A 327 3.06 14.95 37.83
C LEU A 327 1.93 15.83 38.38
N GLU A 328 1.03 16.30 37.52
CA GLU A 328 -0.16 17.06 37.93
C GLU A 328 -1.09 16.24 38.83
N ALA A 329 -1.36 14.98 38.48
CA ALA A 329 -2.18 14.09 39.31
C ALA A 329 -1.54 13.82 40.69
N THR A 330 -0.22 13.67 40.76
CA THR A 330 0.51 13.49 42.04
C THR A 330 0.55 14.77 42.87
N ALA A 331 0.58 15.95 42.24
CA ALA A 331 0.50 17.24 42.92
C ALA A 331 -0.91 17.55 43.44
N GLN A 332 -1.94 17.01 42.80
CA GLN A 332 -3.35 17.16 43.21
C GLN A 332 -3.85 16.08 44.18
N ALA A 333 -3.04 15.05 44.48
CA ALA A 333 -3.40 14.05 45.47
C ALA A 333 -3.54 14.72 46.86
N PRO A 334 -4.73 14.76 47.47
CA PRO A 334 -4.89 15.26 48.82
C PRO A 334 -4.08 14.37 49.75
N GLY A 335 -3.24 14.96 50.59
CA GLY A 335 -2.47 14.22 51.58
C GLY A 335 -3.36 13.23 52.33
N MET A 336 -2.93 11.97 52.39
CA MET A 336 -3.49 10.95 53.27
C MET A 336 -3.74 11.55 54.66
N PRO A 337 -4.99 11.57 55.19
CA PRO A 337 -5.22 11.92 56.59
C PRO A 337 -4.83 10.71 57.46
N GLY A 338 -3.52 10.54 57.64
CA GLY A 338 -2.91 9.60 58.56
C GLY A 338 -3.07 10.07 60.00
N ARG A 339 -4.27 9.84 60.53
CA ARG A 339 -4.66 9.89 61.94
C ARG A 339 -3.67 9.13 62.84
N LEU A 340 -2.78 9.82 63.54
CA LEU A 340 -2.25 9.43 64.85
C LEU A 340 -2.00 10.68 65.71
N SER A 341 -3.09 11.26 66.22
CA SER A 341 -3.04 12.14 67.38
C SER A 341 -2.76 11.26 68.61
N GLY A 342 -1.49 11.00 68.89
CA GLY A 342 -1.03 10.48 70.18
C GLY A 342 -1.04 11.60 71.21
N LYS A 343 -2.23 12.00 71.69
CA LYS A 343 -2.32 12.83 72.90
C LYS A 343 -1.84 12.01 74.09
N GLY A 344 -0.76 12.48 74.69
CA GLY A 344 -0.18 11.92 75.90
C GLY A 344 -1.19 11.81 77.03
N GLY A 345 -1.26 10.61 77.62
CA GLY A 345 -1.77 10.43 78.96
C GLY A 345 -0.75 11.04 79.94
N ARG A 346 -1.04 12.25 80.43
CA ARG A 346 -0.47 12.73 81.69
C ARG A 346 -1.16 11.97 82.81
N VAL A 347 -0.43 11.05 83.44
CA VAL A 347 -0.71 10.60 84.81
C VAL A 347 -0.18 11.69 85.74
N GLN A 348 -1.07 12.17 86.60
CA GLN A 348 -0.80 13.21 87.59
C GLN A 348 -0.35 12.54 88.89
N GLU A 349 0.88 12.80 89.32
CA GLU A 349 1.35 12.50 90.67
C GLU A 349 0.71 13.44 91.70
N GLY A 350 0.27 12.88 92.83
CA GLY A 350 -0.14 13.62 94.03
C GLY A 350 -0.15 12.69 95.25
N ARG A 351 0.85 12.86 96.11
CA ARG A 351 1.01 12.30 97.48
C ARG A 351 -0.24 12.63 98.35
N THR A 352 -0.62 11.95 99.44
CA THR A 352 0.12 11.59 100.67
C THR A 352 -0.76 10.73 101.61
N LEU A 353 -0.13 9.79 102.31
CA LEU A 353 -0.33 9.28 103.68
C LEU A 353 -1.60 9.61 104.49
N GLY A 354 -2.20 8.55 105.06
CA GLY A 354 -3.05 8.57 106.25
C GLY A 354 -3.22 7.14 106.79
N SER A 355 -2.78 6.96 108.04
CA SER A 355 -2.59 5.72 108.80
C SER A 355 -3.81 4.81 108.95
#